data_AF-A0A964QFI7-F1
#
_entry.id   AF-A0A964QFI7-F1
#
_cell.length_a   1.000
_cell.length_b   1.000
_cell.length_c   1.000
_cell.angle_alpha   90.00
_cell.angle_beta   90.00
_cell.angle_gamma   90.00
#
_symmetry.space_group_name_H-M   'P 1'
#
loop_
_entity.id
_entity.type
_entity.pdbx_description
1 polymer ?
#
loop_
_entity_poly.entity_id
_entity_poly.type
_entity_poly.pdbx_seq_one_letter_code
_entity_poly.pdbx_strand_id
1 'polypeptide(L)'
;MRGCWRLAGTRRGCLALALLATGATALPDRAGAQSAAAAQGFDFRTYRERVEPIFLNRRTGHGLGLSPCVGCHVHSTTPFQLEPMQVDAAGRAFWSEEQSRRNLGRLARLLVPGRPDSSRLLRAALANDAGGTVYHSGGAYWKSKDDPEWRLLADWVRAASPPPDPAEAAPAPRPTLDFAFFRTCVQKVFLRKRPGLARCVNCHDQPPRNFAPPLRPDEAIWNEADSRRNLEVLMRFIEPGDPAASRFLHHPLAREAGGDPFHAGGRHWTSKDDSEWRMLEAWVRGETPSRCLIPDTAADAAS
;
A
#
# COMPACT_ATOMS: atom_id res chain seq x y z
N MET A 1 -43.19 56.01 39.17
CA MET A 1 -42.96 57.46 39.36
C MET A 1 -41.59 57.67 39.97
N ARG A 2 -40.86 58.69 39.50
CA ARG A 2 -39.46 59.08 39.84
C ARG A 2 -38.41 58.14 39.23
N GLY A 3 -37.40 58.56 38.47
CA GLY A 3 -36.94 59.89 38.10
C GLY A 3 -35.45 59.80 37.74
N CYS A 4 -35.13 60.13 36.49
CA CYS A 4 -33.83 60.38 35.85
C CYS A 4 -32.59 60.58 36.72
N TRP A 5 -31.45 60.03 36.29
CA TRP A 5 -30.17 60.77 36.13
C TRP A 5 -29.47 60.36 34.83
N ARG A 6 -28.89 61.38 34.16
CA ARG A 6 -28.32 61.40 32.80
C ARG A 6 -26.81 61.10 32.79
N LEU A 7 -26.27 61.05 31.55
CA LEU A 7 -24.90 61.35 31.07
C LEU A 7 -24.09 60.08 30.75
N ALA A 8 -23.33 59.95 29.67
CA ALA A 8 -22.90 60.85 28.59
C ALA A 8 -22.50 59.99 27.37
N GLY A 9 -22.56 60.57 26.17
CA GLY A 9 -22.08 59.92 24.95
C GLY A 9 -20.58 60.14 24.70
N THR A 10 -19.94 59.19 24.02
CA THR A 10 -18.66 59.41 23.33
C THR A 10 -18.53 58.53 22.08
N ARG A 11 -18.53 59.23 20.95
CA ARG A 11 -17.82 59.04 19.66
C ARG A 11 -17.39 57.62 19.24
N ARG A 12 -17.99 57.16 18.13
CA ARG A 12 -17.50 56.08 17.26
C ARG A 12 -16.15 56.44 16.64
N GLY A 13 -15.10 55.67 16.94
CA GLY A 13 -13.86 55.64 16.19
C GLY A 13 -13.83 54.43 15.27
N CYS A 14 -13.74 54.65 13.95
CA CYS A 14 -13.45 53.61 12.98
C CYS A 14 -11.95 53.33 12.97
N LEU A 15 -11.54 52.12 13.39
CA LEU A 15 -10.19 51.60 13.17
C LEU A 15 -10.17 50.83 11.85
N ALA A 16 -9.41 51.34 10.88
CA ALA A 16 -9.07 50.63 9.66
C ALA A 16 -7.99 49.59 9.98
N LEU A 17 -8.30 48.30 9.81
CA LEU A 17 -7.34 47.21 9.90
C LEU A 17 -6.60 47.10 8.57
N ALA A 18 -5.30 47.41 8.54
CA ALA A 18 -4.43 47.12 7.40
C ALA A 18 -4.06 45.63 7.43
N LEU A 19 -4.54 44.84 6.47
CA LEU A 19 -4.07 43.48 6.23
C LEU A 19 -2.72 43.53 5.50
N LEU A 20 -1.65 43.10 6.18
CA LEU A 20 -0.40 42.71 5.52
C LEU A 20 -0.57 41.28 4.99
N ALA A 21 -0.68 41.14 3.67
CA ALA A 21 -0.65 39.84 3.00
C ALA A 21 0.79 39.31 3.00
N THR A 22 1.09 38.37 3.89
CA THR A 22 2.30 37.55 3.80
C THR A 22 2.13 36.55 2.66
N GLY A 23 2.83 36.76 1.55
CA GLY A 23 2.92 35.80 0.46
C GLY A 23 3.65 34.55 0.93
N ALA A 24 2.90 33.50 1.24
CA ALA A 24 3.44 32.16 1.43
C ALA A 24 3.91 31.63 0.07
N THR A 25 5.22 31.62 -0.18
CA THR A 25 5.80 30.84 -1.27
C THR A 25 5.57 29.36 -0.95
N ALA A 26 4.60 28.75 -1.64
CA ALA A 26 4.37 27.32 -1.55
C ALA A 26 5.66 26.57 -1.93
N LEU A 27 6.23 25.83 -0.98
CA LEU A 27 7.30 24.88 -1.28
C LEU A 27 6.74 23.86 -2.27
N PRO A 28 7.46 23.54 -3.37
CA PRO A 28 6.98 22.56 -4.33
C PRO A 28 6.78 21.22 -3.62
N ASP A 29 5.63 20.59 -3.86
CA ASP A 29 5.28 19.29 -3.33
C ASP A 29 6.32 18.25 -3.79
N ARG A 30 7.21 17.86 -2.87
CA ARG A 30 8.29 16.91 -3.13
C ARG A 30 7.75 15.56 -3.62
N ALA A 31 6.55 15.15 -3.21
CA ALA A 31 5.93 13.91 -3.67
C ALA A 31 5.48 14.01 -5.13
N GLY A 32 4.93 15.16 -5.53
CA GLY A 32 4.58 15.47 -6.91
C GLY A 32 5.80 15.52 -7.83
N ALA A 33 6.88 16.16 -7.39
CA ALA A 33 8.14 16.24 -8.14
C ALA A 33 8.79 14.85 -8.37
N GLN A 34 8.75 13.98 -7.36
CA GLN A 34 9.27 12.60 -7.47
C GLN A 34 8.42 11.72 -8.41
N SER A 35 7.10 11.86 -8.39
CA SER A 35 6.23 11.15 -9.35
C SER A 35 6.41 11.63 -10.78
N ALA A 36 6.64 12.93 -10.99
CA ALA A 36 6.93 13.48 -12.30
C ALA A 36 8.26 12.93 -12.84
N ALA A 37 9.31 12.87 -12.01
CA ALA A 37 10.62 12.35 -12.40
C ALA A 37 10.57 10.88 -12.82
N ALA A 38 9.89 10.01 -12.06
CA ALA A 38 9.77 8.60 -12.41
C ALA A 38 9.03 8.38 -13.75
N ALA A 39 8.06 9.23 -14.09
CA ALA A 39 7.26 9.13 -15.30
C ALA A 39 7.99 9.62 -16.58
N GLN A 40 9.08 10.38 -16.47
CA GLN A 40 9.76 11.03 -17.62
C GLN A 40 10.26 10.04 -18.68
N GLY A 41 10.53 8.79 -18.30
CA GLY A 41 10.98 7.74 -19.22
C GLY A 41 9.88 7.08 -20.05
N PHE A 42 8.61 7.34 -19.74
CA PHE A 42 7.47 6.63 -20.33
C PHE A 42 6.61 7.55 -21.21
N ASP A 43 6.22 7.07 -22.40
CA ASP A 43 5.36 7.84 -23.29
C ASP A 43 3.94 7.97 -22.72
N PHE A 44 3.58 9.19 -22.29
CA PHE A 44 2.28 9.48 -21.69
C PHE A 44 1.12 9.30 -22.66
N ARG A 45 1.33 9.56 -23.96
CA ARG A 45 0.26 9.41 -24.96
C ARG A 45 -0.11 7.94 -25.10
N THR A 46 0.87 7.07 -25.32
CA THR A 46 0.66 5.61 -25.36
C THR A 46 0.10 5.10 -24.04
N TYR A 47 0.58 5.63 -22.90
CA TYR A 47 0.01 5.29 -21.60
C TYR A 47 -1.51 5.55 -21.59
N ARG A 48 -1.93 6.78 -21.89
CA ARG A 48 -3.34 7.18 -21.80
C ARG A 48 -4.24 6.47 -22.82
N GLU A 49 -3.75 6.29 -24.04
CA GLU A 49 -4.55 5.73 -25.14
C GLU A 49 -4.60 4.20 -25.13
N ARG A 50 -3.56 3.52 -24.61
CA ARG A 50 -3.41 2.05 -24.78
C ARG A 50 -3.19 1.29 -23.49
N VAL A 51 -2.46 1.86 -22.52
CA VAL A 51 -2.13 1.18 -21.26
C VAL A 51 -3.21 1.39 -20.20
N GLU A 52 -3.61 2.63 -19.98
CA GLU A 52 -4.59 3.02 -18.96
C GLU A 52 -5.94 2.27 -19.10
N PRO A 53 -6.48 2.04 -20.31
CA PRO A 53 -7.69 1.23 -20.49
C PRO A 53 -7.59 -0.19 -19.94
N ILE A 54 -6.41 -0.81 -19.91
CA ILE A 54 -6.21 -2.16 -19.36
C ILE A 54 -6.69 -2.23 -17.90
N PHE A 55 -6.52 -1.17 -17.11
CA PHE A 55 -6.94 -1.17 -15.70
C PHE A 55 -8.45 -1.11 -15.50
N LEU A 56 -9.18 -0.76 -16.56
CA LEU A 56 -10.64 -0.66 -16.60
C LEU A 56 -11.29 -1.91 -17.21
N ASN A 57 -10.52 -2.70 -17.96
CA ASN A 57 -11.04 -3.88 -18.64
C ASN A 57 -11.68 -4.86 -17.65
N ARG A 58 -12.88 -5.34 -18.01
CA ARG A 58 -13.60 -6.35 -17.24
C ARG A 58 -12.79 -7.64 -17.21
N ARG A 59 -12.70 -8.27 -16.04
CA ARG A 59 -11.98 -9.52 -15.87
C ARG A 59 -13.00 -10.65 -15.79
N THR A 60 -12.87 -11.67 -16.65
CA THR A 60 -13.77 -12.84 -16.70
C THR A 60 -13.11 -14.06 -16.02
N GLY A 61 -13.91 -15.00 -15.50
CA GLY A 61 -13.45 -16.19 -14.78
C GLY A 61 -14.28 -16.58 -13.54
N HIS A 62 -13.77 -17.47 -12.69
CA HIS A 62 -14.34 -17.81 -11.37
C HIS A 62 -13.35 -17.47 -10.25
N GLY A 63 -13.79 -16.77 -9.20
CA GLY A 63 -13.00 -16.41 -8.01
C GLY A 63 -13.00 -14.91 -7.67
N LEU A 64 -12.32 -14.51 -6.59
CA LEU A 64 -12.22 -13.12 -6.09
C LEU A 64 -11.53 -12.13 -7.06
N GLY A 65 -11.03 -12.60 -8.20
CA GLY A 65 -10.27 -11.81 -9.18
C GLY A 65 -11.10 -11.10 -10.26
N LEU A 66 -12.43 -11.16 -10.25
CA LEU A 66 -13.25 -10.71 -11.41
C LEU A 66 -13.37 -9.19 -11.58
N SER A 67 -12.93 -8.42 -10.60
CA SER A 67 -12.99 -6.96 -10.69
C SER A 67 -11.89 -6.43 -11.62
N PRO A 68 -12.17 -5.39 -12.43
CA PRO A 68 -11.13 -4.59 -13.07
C PRO A 68 -10.08 -4.17 -12.05
N CYS A 69 -8.84 -3.95 -12.48
CA CYS A 69 -7.75 -3.53 -11.60
C CYS A 69 -8.17 -2.30 -10.78
N VAL A 70 -8.83 -1.32 -11.42
CA VAL A 70 -9.32 -0.11 -10.76
C VAL A 70 -10.27 -0.38 -9.59
N GLY A 71 -11.08 -1.45 -9.63
CA GLY A 71 -12.06 -1.76 -8.59
C GLY A 71 -11.43 -1.98 -7.21
N CYS A 72 -10.22 -2.55 -7.18
CA CYS A 72 -9.44 -2.72 -5.96
C CYS A 72 -8.39 -1.61 -5.80
N HIS A 73 -7.68 -1.25 -6.88
CA HIS A 73 -6.53 -0.36 -6.81
C HIS A 73 -6.85 1.11 -6.57
N VAL A 74 -8.11 1.53 -6.68
CA VAL A 74 -8.55 2.89 -6.27
C VAL A 74 -8.68 3.06 -4.75
N HIS A 75 -8.95 1.96 -4.04
CA HIS A 75 -9.09 1.93 -2.58
C HIS A 75 -7.91 1.24 -1.88
N SER A 76 -6.95 0.76 -2.68
CA SER A 76 -5.79 0.02 -2.20
C SER A 76 -4.79 0.96 -1.52
N THR A 77 -4.10 0.42 -0.54
CA THR A 77 -2.94 1.06 0.12
C THR A 77 -1.61 0.61 -0.48
N THR A 78 -1.67 -0.25 -1.51
CA THR A 78 -0.48 -0.73 -2.24
C THR A 78 0.12 0.36 -3.13
N PRO A 79 1.38 0.24 -3.57
CA PRO A 79 2.02 1.28 -4.38
C PRO A 79 1.37 1.45 -5.76
N PHE A 80 0.66 0.42 -6.24
CA PHE A 80 -0.26 0.53 -7.37
C PHE A 80 -1.60 1.10 -6.90
N GLN A 81 -1.61 2.38 -6.50
CA GLN A 81 -2.80 3.09 -6.07
C GLN A 81 -3.29 3.98 -7.21
N LEU A 82 -4.46 3.70 -7.77
CA LEU A 82 -5.06 4.53 -8.83
C LEU A 82 -5.88 5.66 -8.21
N GLU A 83 -5.93 6.79 -8.90
CA GLU A 83 -6.78 7.92 -8.52
C GLU A 83 -8.28 7.53 -8.57
N PRO A 84 -9.14 8.12 -7.74
CA PRO A 84 -10.58 8.01 -7.88
C PRO A 84 -11.06 8.48 -9.27
N MET A 85 -11.85 7.67 -9.95
CA MET A 85 -12.45 8.07 -11.23
C MET A 85 -13.54 9.11 -11.01
N GLN A 86 -13.63 10.05 -11.94
CA GLN A 86 -14.75 10.98 -12.05
C GLN A 86 -15.85 10.37 -12.90
N VAL A 87 -17.08 10.86 -12.76
CA VAL A 87 -18.21 10.44 -13.58
C VAL A 87 -18.76 11.68 -14.28
N ASP A 88 -18.87 11.63 -15.61
CA ASP A 88 -19.43 12.73 -16.38
C ASP A 88 -20.97 12.76 -16.28
N ALA A 89 -21.58 13.81 -16.85
CA ALA A 89 -23.04 13.97 -16.86
C ALA A 89 -23.79 12.81 -17.55
N ALA A 90 -23.10 12.03 -18.39
CA ALA A 90 -23.64 10.86 -19.07
C ALA A 90 -23.39 9.55 -18.30
N GLY A 91 -22.83 9.62 -17.08
CA GLY A 91 -22.57 8.45 -16.24
C GLY A 91 -21.30 7.68 -16.61
N ARG A 92 -20.43 8.24 -17.47
CA ARG A 92 -19.19 7.57 -17.89
C ARG A 92 -18.07 7.86 -16.90
N ALA A 93 -17.44 6.80 -16.40
CA ALA A 93 -16.28 6.93 -15.53
C ALA A 93 -15.01 7.27 -16.34
N PHE A 94 -14.23 8.25 -15.89
CA PHE A 94 -12.98 8.66 -16.54
C PHE A 94 -11.97 9.23 -15.53
N TRP A 95 -10.70 9.25 -15.93
CA TRP A 95 -9.67 10.06 -15.28
C TRP A 95 -9.44 11.35 -16.07
N SER A 96 -9.31 12.48 -15.37
CA SER A 96 -8.78 13.69 -16.00
C SER A 96 -7.32 13.46 -16.42
N GLU A 97 -6.80 14.28 -17.33
CA GLU A 97 -5.39 14.18 -17.71
C GLU A 97 -4.45 14.29 -16.51
N GLU A 98 -4.78 15.17 -15.56
CA GLU A 98 -4.01 15.36 -14.34
C GLU A 98 -3.99 14.09 -13.47
N GLN A 99 -5.14 13.41 -13.34
CA GLN A 99 -5.25 12.12 -12.65
C GLN A 99 -4.46 11.03 -13.38
N SER A 100 -4.56 10.95 -14.71
CA SER A 100 -3.79 10.02 -15.54
C SER A 100 -2.28 10.23 -15.38
N ARG A 101 -1.79 11.49 -15.26
CA ARG A 101 -0.37 11.77 -15.00
C ARG A 101 0.07 11.31 -13.62
N ARG A 102 -0.77 11.49 -12.59
CA ARG A 102 -0.50 10.97 -11.24
C ARG A 102 -0.47 9.45 -11.22
N ASN A 103 -1.42 8.81 -11.90
CA ASN A 103 -1.43 7.36 -12.08
C ASN A 103 -0.11 6.91 -12.72
N LEU A 104 0.29 7.48 -13.86
CA LEU A 104 1.56 7.15 -14.51
C LEU A 104 2.76 7.28 -13.57
N GLY A 105 2.85 8.36 -12.78
CA GLY A 105 3.91 8.54 -11.80
C GLY A 105 3.96 7.43 -10.73
N ARG A 106 2.82 6.89 -10.32
CA ARG A 106 2.73 5.73 -9.40
C ARG A 106 3.10 4.42 -10.10
N LEU A 107 2.62 4.21 -11.33
CA LEU A 107 3.00 3.04 -12.14
C LEU A 107 4.50 2.99 -12.41
N ALA A 108 5.12 4.12 -12.73
CA ALA A 108 6.53 4.19 -13.08
C ALA A 108 7.44 3.64 -11.97
N ARG A 109 7.02 3.75 -10.70
CA ARG A 109 7.74 3.17 -9.54
C ARG A 109 7.69 1.64 -9.48
N LEU A 110 6.78 1.03 -10.23
CA LEU A 110 6.57 -0.42 -10.33
C LEU A 110 7.17 -1.00 -11.60
N LEU A 111 7.74 -0.15 -12.45
CA LEU A 111 8.26 -0.50 -13.75
C LEU A 111 9.77 -0.30 -13.77
N VAL A 112 10.45 -1.14 -14.52
CA VAL A 112 11.87 -1.03 -14.79
C VAL A 112 12.00 -0.74 -16.28
N PRO A 113 12.36 0.49 -16.69
CA PRO A 113 12.50 0.85 -18.10
C PRO A 113 13.38 -0.16 -18.86
N GLY A 114 12.94 -0.57 -20.04
CA GLY A 114 13.62 -1.59 -20.85
C GLY A 114 13.47 -3.03 -20.36
N ARG A 115 12.99 -3.28 -19.14
CA ARG A 115 12.98 -4.60 -18.49
C ARG A 115 11.57 -5.02 -18.03
N PRO A 116 10.69 -5.44 -18.97
CA PRO A 116 9.32 -5.85 -18.64
C PRO A 116 9.28 -7.03 -17.65
N ASP A 117 10.17 -8.00 -17.80
CA ASP A 117 10.23 -9.19 -16.92
C ASP A 117 10.68 -8.88 -15.49
N SER A 118 11.38 -7.76 -15.29
CA SER A 118 11.78 -7.28 -13.96
C SER A 118 10.76 -6.30 -13.36
N SER A 119 9.72 -5.93 -14.11
CA SER A 119 8.73 -4.94 -13.69
C SER A 119 7.65 -5.58 -12.82
N ARG A 120 7.46 -5.05 -11.61
CA ARG A 120 6.50 -5.58 -10.63
C ARG A 120 5.06 -5.54 -11.16
N LEU A 121 4.69 -4.47 -11.87
CA LEU A 121 3.35 -4.34 -12.47
C LEU A 121 3.03 -5.51 -13.41
N LEU A 122 3.97 -5.90 -14.27
CA LEU A 122 3.79 -6.97 -15.26
C LEU A 122 3.83 -8.37 -14.64
N ARG A 123 4.58 -8.55 -13.55
CA ARG A 123 4.64 -9.83 -12.84
C ARG A 123 3.44 -10.06 -11.92
N ALA A 124 2.85 -9.00 -11.35
CA ALA A 124 1.82 -9.12 -10.33
C ALA A 124 0.58 -9.89 -10.81
N ALA A 125 0.13 -9.63 -12.03
CA ALA A 125 -1.06 -10.25 -12.61
C ALA A 125 -0.75 -11.34 -13.65
N LEU A 126 0.52 -11.75 -13.78
CA LEU A 126 0.94 -12.86 -14.64
C LEU A 126 0.86 -14.19 -13.87
N ALA A 127 0.56 -15.29 -14.55
CA ALA A 127 0.56 -16.61 -13.96
C ALA A 127 1.95 -17.02 -13.44
N ASN A 128 1.99 -17.79 -12.34
CA ASN A 128 3.23 -18.16 -11.66
C ASN A 128 4.20 -18.95 -12.55
N ASP A 129 3.66 -19.88 -13.34
CA ASP A 129 4.39 -20.69 -14.32
C ASP A 129 4.92 -19.87 -15.50
N ALA A 130 4.30 -18.72 -15.79
CA ALA A 130 4.78 -17.76 -16.78
C ALA A 130 5.77 -16.72 -16.21
N GLY A 131 6.19 -16.85 -14.95
CA GLY A 131 7.14 -15.94 -14.28
C GLY A 131 6.48 -14.81 -13.46
N GLY A 132 5.18 -14.92 -13.21
CA GLY A 132 4.44 -14.02 -12.34
C GLY A 132 4.74 -14.18 -10.86
N THR A 133 4.16 -13.30 -10.04
CA THR A 133 4.33 -13.35 -8.59
C THR A 133 3.50 -14.47 -7.97
N VAL A 134 4.09 -15.22 -7.04
CA VAL A 134 3.47 -16.34 -6.31
C VAL A 134 2.05 -16.05 -5.82
N TYR A 135 1.78 -14.81 -5.40
CA TYR A 135 0.47 -14.39 -4.94
C TYR A 135 0.16 -12.95 -5.37
N HIS A 136 -1.05 -12.77 -5.90
CA HIS A 136 -1.70 -11.49 -6.09
C HIS A 136 -3.18 -11.66 -5.74
N SER A 137 -3.74 -10.79 -4.90
CA SER A 137 -5.11 -10.94 -4.42
C SER A 137 -6.18 -10.76 -5.51
N GLY A 138 -5.87 -9.99 -6.56
CA GLY A 138 -6.70 -9.91 -7.77
C GLY A 138 -6.59 -11.15 -8.66
N GLY A 139 -5.68 -12.07 -8.36
CA GLY A 139 -5.40 -13.25 -9.16
C GLY A 139 -4.47 -12.98 -10.33
N ALA A 140 -4.18 -14.04 -11.08
CA ALA A 140 -3.42 -13.99 -12.32
C ALA A 140 -4.36 -13.86 -13.51
N TYR A 141 -4.32 -12.70 -14.17
CA TYR A 141 -5.10 -12.38 -15.35
C TYR A 141 -4.45 -12.91 -16.62
N TRP A 142 -3.16 -12.66 -16.78
CA TRP A 142 -2.42 -13.09 -17.94
C TRP A 142 -1.91 -14.50 -17.70
N LYS A 143 -2.32 -15.45 -18.55
CA LYS A 143 -1.90 -16.86 -18.44
C LYS A 143 -0.48 -17.07 -18.97
N SER A 144 -0.04 -16.23 -19.88
CA SER A 144 1.32 -16.26 -20.41
C SER A 144 1.74 -14.87 -20.87
N LYS A 145 3.02 -14.73 -21.21
CA LYS A 145 3.58 -13.54 -21.85
C LYS A 145 3.11 -13.33 -23.30
N ASP A 146 2.31 -14.28 -23.82
CA ASP A 146 1.71 -14.15 -25.15
C ASP A 146 0.36 -13.43 -25.13
N ASP A 147 -0.17 -13.17 -23.93
CA ASP A 147 -1.39 -12.39 -23.76
C ASP A 147 -1.24 -10.99 -24.40
N PRO A 148 -2.22 -10.54 -25.21
CA PRO A 148 -2.11 -9.29 -25.94
C PRO A 148 -1.99 -8.06 -25.02
N GLU A 149 -2.64 -8.05 -23.85
CA GLU A 149 -2.49 -6.95 -22.89
C GLU A 149 -1.10 -6.97 -22.25
N TRP A 150 -0.60 -8.16 -21.92
CA TRP A 150 0.75 -8.31 -21.38
C TRP A 150 1.80 -7.82 -22.36
N ARG A 151 1.70 -8.23 -23.64
CA ARG A 151 2.62 -7.79 -24.71
C ARG A 151 2.57 -6.29 -24.91
N LEU A 152 1.38 -5.68 -24.91
CA LEU A 152 1.22 -4.23 -25.05
C LEU A 152 1.95 -3.48 -23.92
N LEU A 153 1.77 -3.92 -22.67
CA LEU A 153 2.50 -3.36 -21.52
C LEU A 153 4.00 -3.58 -21.66
N ALA A 154 4.42 -4.78 -22.06
CA ALA A 154 5.82 -5.13 -22.20
C ALA A 154 6.52 -4.32 -23.29
N ASP A 155 5.85 -4.07 -24.41
CA ASP A 155 6.34 -3.23 -25.51
C ASP A 155 6.50 -1.78 -25.06
N TRP A 156 5.49 -1.25 -24.36
CA TRP A 156 5.56 0.10 -23.80
C TRP A 156 6.69 0.25 -22.77
N VAL A 157 6.91 -0.75 -21.91
CA VAL A 157 8.04 -0.77 -20.96
C VAL A 157 9.39 -0.92 -21.66
N ARG A 158 9.47 -1.73 -22.73
CA ARG A 158 10.69 -1.88 -23.53
C ARG A 158 11.07 -0.59 -24.26
N ALA A 159 10.08 0.14 -24.75
CA ALA A 159 10.27 1.42 -25.43
C ALA A 159 10.59 2.58 -24.46
N ALA A 160 10.39 2.39 -23.16
CA ALA A 160 10.68 3.40 -22.16
C ALA A 160 12.19 3.66 -22.08
N SER A 161 12.57 4.94 -22.17
CA SER A 161 13.95 5.33 -22.00
C SER A 161 14.26 5.45 -20.50
N PRO A 162 15.43 5.00 -20.04
CA PRO A 162 15.89 5.40 -18.72
C PRO A 162 15.97 6.94 -18.68
N PRO A 163 15.58 7.58 -17.56
CA PRO A 163 15.72 9.03 -17.44
C PRO A 163 17.18 9.45 -17.68
N PRO A 164 17.43 10.63 -18.29
CA PRO A 164 18.80 11.12 -18.46
C PRO A 164 19.43 11.32 -17.07
N ASP A 165 20.51 10.59 -16.83
CA ASP A 165 21.15 10.27 -15.54
C ASP A 165 20.34 9.42 -14.55
N PRO A 166 20.65 8.11 -14.51
CA PRO A 166 20.80 7.37 -13.29
C PRO A 166 22.28 6.97 -13.20
N ALA A 167 23.04 7.55 -12.26
CA ALA A 167 24.20 6.85 -11.75
C ALA A 167 23.71 5.50 -11.21
N GLU A 168 23.78 4.48 -12.07
CA GLU A 168 23.77 3.06 -11.79
C GLU A 168 23.03 2.63 -10.51
N ALA A 169 21.77 3.04 -10.34
CA ALA A 169 20.93 2.46 -9.32
C ALA A 169 20.30 1.20 -9.92
N ALA A 170 21.10 0.13 -10.01
CA ALA A 170 20.53 -1.20 -9.91
C ALA A 170 19.58 -1.19 -8.69
N PRO A 171 18.37 -1.76 -8.77
CA PRO A 171 17.49 -1.80 -7.61
C PRO A 171 18.30 -2.37 -6.45
N ALA A 172 18.41 -1.61 -5.36
CA ALA A 172 19.17 -2.03 -4.20
C ALA A 172 18.71 -3.44 -3.82
N PRO A 173 19.64 -4.37 -3.52
CA PRO A 173 19.25 -5.72 -3.17
C PRO A 173 18.26 -5.64 -2.01
N ARG A 174 17.11 -6.31 -2.19
CA ARG A 174 16.07 -6.33 -1.16
C ARG A 174 16.65 -6.92 0.11
N PRO A 175 16.45 -6.28 1.27
CA PRO A 175 16.99 -6.80 2.52
C PRO A 175 16.41 -8.18 2.80
N THR A 176 17.22 -9.03 3.43
CA THR A 176 16.72 -10.28 3.99
C THR A 176 16.15 -9.98 5.37
N LEU A 177 14.91 -10.38 5.63
CA LEU A 177 14.29 -10.17 6.94
C LEU A 177 14.93 -11.09 7.99
N ASP A 178 15.09 -10.57 9.21
CA ASP A 178 15.64 -11.35 10.32
C ASP A 178 14.68 -12.48 10.74
N PHE A 179 15.07 -13.73 10.45
CA PHE A 179 14.32 -14.92 10.82
C PHE A 179 14.30 -15.17 12.34
N ALA A 180 15.38 -14.86 13.06
CA ALA A 180 15.43 -15.02 14.51
C ALA A 180 14.43 -14.07 15.17
N PHE A 181 14.37 -12.82 14.73
CA PHE A 181 13.36 -11.87 15.20
C PHE A 181 11.94 -12.28 14.80
N PHE A 182 11.76 -12.83 13.59
CA PHE A 182 10.46 -13.38 13.17
C PHE A 182 9.97 -14.47 14.14
N ARG A 183 10.82 -15.47 14.38
CA ARG A 183 10.51 -16.63 15.22
C ARG A 183 10.28 -16.25 16.68
N THR A 184 11.05 -15.31 17.21
CA THR A 184 10.99 -14.95 18.64
C THR A 184 10.00 -13.84 18.94
N CYS A 185 9.61 -13.04 17.95
CA CYS A 185 8.75 -11.89 18.16
C CYS A 185 7.57 -11.79 17.17
N VAL A 186 7.84 -11.65 15.87
CA VAL A 186 6.78 -11.32 14.89
C VAL A 186 5.65 -12.34 14.89
N GLN A 187 5.95 -13.64 14.92
CA GLN A 187 4.90 -14.67 14.89
C GLN A 187 4.01 -14.69 16.15
N LYS A 188 4.46 -14.11 17.28
CA LYS A 188 3.62 -13.93 18.48
C LYS A 188 2.45 -12.98 18.23
N VAL A 189 2.60 -12.02 17.30
CA VAL A 189 1.49 -11.14 16.87
C VAL A 189 0.28 -11.96 16.42
N PHE A 190 0.51 -13.11 15.76
CA PHE A 190 -0.56 -13.92 15.20
C PHE A 190 -1.42 -14.59 16.27
N LEU A 191 -0.83 -14.81 17.45
CA LEU A 191 -1.45 -15.44 18.61
C LEU A 191 -2.03 -14.41 19.60
N ARG A 192 -1.61 -13.14 19.52
CA ARG A 192 -2.03 -12.10 20.45
C ARG A 192 -3.53 -11.80 20.31
N LYS A 193 -4.29 -12.06 21.37
CA LYS A 193 -5.67 -11.60 21.48
C LYS A 193 -5.68 -10.14 21.88
N ARG A 194 -6.46 -9.33 21.15
CA ARG A 194 -6.73 -7.92 21.46
C ARG A 194 -8.22 -7.77 21.79
N PRO A 195 -8.61 -6.87 22.72
CA PRO A 195 -10.02 -6.63 23.04
C PRO A 195 -10.85 -6.35 21.79
N GLY A 196 -11.94 -7.10 21.60
CA GLY A 196 -12.85 -6.94 20.45
C GLY A 196 -12.33 -7.45 19.09
N LEU A 197 -11.11 -7.98 18.98
CA LEU A 197 -10.51 -8.38 17.69
C LEU A 197 -10.25 -9.89 17.61
N ALA A 198 -10.34 -10.45 16.40
CA ALA A 198 -9.92 -11.84 16.18
C ALA A 198 -8.40 -11.97 16.27
N ARG A 199 -7.89 -13.16 16.60
CA ARG A 199 -6.46 -13.47 16.41
C ARG A 199 -6.20 -13.76 14.95
N CYS A 200 -4.99 -13.48 14.45
CA CYS A 200 -4.66 -13.76 13.04
C CYS A 200 -4.80 -15.26 12.73
N VAL A 201 -4.37 -16.13 13.66
CA VAL A 201 -4.53 -17.60 13.53
C VAL A 201 -5.97 -18.07 13.34
N ASN A 202 -6.99 -17.27 13.69
CA ASN A 202 -8.38 -17.68 13.51
C ASN A 202 -8.85 -17.60 12.04
N CYS A 203 -8.11 -16.91 11.15
CA CYS A 203 -8.52 -16.69 9.76
C CYS A 203 -7.39 -16.88 8.73
N HIS A 204 -6.14 -16.95 9.19
CA HIS A 204 -4.93 -17.11 8.38
C HIS A 204 -4.25 -18.47 8.61
N ASP A 205 -5.01 -19.47 9.03
CA ASP A 205 -4.59 -20.85 9.22
C ASP A 205 -4.76 -21.71 7.96
N GLN A 206 -5.67 -21.33 7.06
CA GLN A 206 -5.98 -22.07 5.83
C GLN A 206 -5.45 -21.40 4.55
N PRO A 207 -5.12 -22.19 3.50
CA PRO A 207 -4.75 -21.66 2.19
C PRO A 207 -5.84 -20.77 1.58
N PRO A 208 -5.47 -19.81 0.70
CA PRO A 208 -4.12 -19.50 0.24
C PRO A 208 -3.33 -18.56 1.17
N ARG A 209 -3.88 -18.21 2.35
CA ARG A 209 -3.27 -17.23 3.27
C ARG A 209 -2.29 -17.84 4.26
N ASN A 210 -2.60 -19.04 4.80
CA ASN A 210 -1.89 -19.94 5.73
C ASN A 210 -0.48 -19.60 6.29
N PHE A 211 -0.16 -18.34 6.59
CA PHE A 211 1.08 -17.93 7.26
C PHE A 211 1.03 -18.15 8.78
N ALA A 212 -0.13 -18.51 9.32
CA ALA A 212 -0.35 -18.76 10.73
C ALA A 212 -1.19 -20.05 10.92
N PRO A 213 -0.68 -21.23 10.50
CA PRO A 213 -1.38 -22.51 10.62
C PRO A 213 -1.60 -22.89 12.08
N PRO A 214 -2.52 -23.82 12.40
CA PRO A 214 -2.79 -24.22 13.77
C PRO A 214 -1.52 -24.72 14.46
N LEU A 215 -1.37 -24.38 15.75
CA LEU A 215 -0.29 -24.91 16.59
C LEU A 215 -0.48 -26.41 16.80
N ARG A 216 0.63 -27.13 16.99
CA ARG A 216 0.57 -28.53 17.43
C ARG A 216 0.00 -28.59 18.85
N PRO A 217 -0.59 -29.73 19.26
CA PRO A 217 -1.02 -29.91 20.64
C PRO A 217 0.11 -29.56 21.63
N ASP A 218 -0.25 -28.83 22.69
CA ASP A 218 0.64 -28.43 23.79
C ASP A 218 1.79 -27.47 23.42
N GLU A 219 1.89 -27.02 22.17
CA GLU A 219 2.84 -25.98 21.77
C GLU A 219 2.24 -24.58 21.96
N ALA A 220 2.98 -23.69 22.63
CA ALA A 220 2.58 -22.28 22.77
C ALA A 220 2.97 -21.42 21.54
N ILE A 221 3.86 -21.93 20.68
CA ILE A 221 4.37 -21.26 19.48
C ILE A 221 4.95 -22.29 18.51
N TRP A 222 5.04 -21.97 17.21
CA TRP A 222 5.61 -22.86 16.20
C TRP A 222 7.09 -23.16 16.45
N ASN A 223 7.49 -24.42 16.26
CA ASN A 223 8.89 -24.82 16.19
C ASN A 223 9.62 -24.20 14.99
N GLU A 224 10.94 -24.38 14.90
CA GLU A 224 11.76 -23.73 13.86
C GLU A 224 11.33 -24.08 12.43
N ALA A 225 11.05 -25.35 12.14
CA ALA A 225 10.70 -25.79 10.80
C ALA A 225 9.36 -25.17 10.36
N ASP A 226 8.37 -25.18 11.25
CA ASP A 226 7.07 -24.57 11.01
C ASP A 226 7.20 -23.03 10.89
N SER A 227 8.03 -22.38 11.71
CA SER A 227 8.33 -20.95 11.59
C SER A 227 8.96 -20.59 10.24
N ARG A 228 9.89 -21.38 9.70
CA ARG A 228 10.48 -21.13 8.37
C ARG A 228 9.40 -21.15 7.28
N ARG A 229 8.55 -22.17 7.32
CA ARG A 229 7.42 -22.30 6.38
C ARG A 229 6.41 -21.16 6.52
N ASN A 230 6.12 -20.74 7.75
CA ASN A 230 5.23 -19.61 8.02
C ASN A 230 5.79 -18.30 7.46
N LEU A 231 7.11 -18.05 7.64
CA LEU A 231 7.77 -16.89 7.05
C LEU A 231 7.72 -16.94 5.52
N GLU A 232 7.99 -18.09 4.89
CA GLU A 232 7.88 -18.25 3.43
C GLU A 232 6.50 -17.89 2.88
N VAL A 233 5.43 -18.26 3.60
CA VAL A 233 4.06 -17.88 3.22
C VAL A 233 3.81 -16.39 3.50
N LEU A 234 4.25 -15.88 4.66
CA LEU A 234 4.10 -14.47 5.03
C LEU A 234 4.79 -13.53 4.05
N MET A 235 5.95 -13.93 3.51
CA MET A 235 6.71 -13.19 2.51
C MET A 235 5.90 -12.87 1.23
N ARG A 236 4.79 -13.56 0.98
CA ARG A 236 3.84 -13.21 -0.10
C ARG A 236 3.11 -11.88 0.14
N PHE A 237 3.10 -11.39 1.38
CA PHE A 237 2.40 -10.19 1.82
C PHE A 237 3.37 -9.08 2.29
N ILE A 238 4.67 -9.32 2.17
CA ILE A 238 5.73 -8.39 2.56
C ILE A 238 6.59 -8.06 1.35
N GLU A 239 6.90 -6.79 1.17
CA GLU A 239 7.94 -6.30 0.28
C GLU A 239 9.12 -5.83 1.15
N PRO A 240 10.18 -6.63 1.31
CA PRO A 240 11.32 -6.25 2.15
C PRO A 240 11.94 -4.93 1.69
N GLY A 241 12.18 -4.03 2.63
CA GLY A 241 12.68 -2.68 2.39
C GLY A 241 11.59 -1.66 2.07
N ASP A 242 10.36 -2.08 1.77
CA ASP A 242 9.24 -1.20 1.43
C ASP A 242 8.01 -1.47 2.30
N PRO A 243 7.92 -0.85 3.50
CA PRO A 243 6.77 -0.96 4.37
C PRO A 243 5.47 -0.49 3.73
N ALA A 244 5.52 0.59 2.94
CA ALA A 244 4.34 1.14 2.27
C ALA A 244 3.77 0.14 1.24
N ALA A 245 4.62 -0.72 0.68
CA ALA A 245 4.20 -1.78 -0.22
C ALA A 245 3.82 -3.10 0.45
N SER A 246 3.98 -3.20 1.76
CA SER A 246 3.83 -4.46 2.52
C SER A 246 2.43 -4.59 3.09
N ARG A 247 1.59 -5.38 2.41
CA ARG A 247 0.19 -5.61 2.83
C ARG A 247 0.07 -6.13 4.27
N PHE A 248 1.07 -6.87 4.74
CA PHE A 248 1.18 -7.28 6.15
C PHE A 248 1.00 -6.12 7.14
N LEU A 249 1.50 -4.93 6.84
CA LEU A 249 1.42 -3.74 7.70
C LEU A 249 0.12 -2.95 7.53
N HIS A 250 -0.50 -3.00 6.35
CA HIS A 250 -1.64 -2.15 6.00
C HIS A 250 -3.00 -2.84 6.14
N HIS A 251 -3.09 -4.15 5.88
CA HIS A 251 -4.37 -4.85 5.91
C HIS A 251 -5.07 -4.79 7.29
N PRO A 252 -4.37 -5.00 8.41
CA PRO A 252 -4.97 -4.85 9.75
C PRO A 252 -4.85 -3.43 10.35
N LEU A 253 -4.30 -2.44 9.62
CA LEU A 253 -4.18 -1.05 10.08
C LEU A 253 -5.51 -0.29 9.87
N ALA A 254 -5.84 0.63 10.78
CA ALA A 254 -7.03 1.48 10.64
C ALA A 254 -7.03 2.24 9.31
N ARG A 255 -8.22 2.40 8.74
CA ARG A 255 -8.40 3.04 7.42
C ARG A 255 -7.89 4.48 7.44
N GLU A 256 -8.12 5.18 8.54
CA GLU A 256 -7.73 6.57 8.78
C GLU A 256 -6.20 6.73 8.84
N ALA A 257 -5.48 5.67 9.20
CA ALA A 257 -4.02 5.62 9.19
C ALA A 257 -3.43 5.10 7.86
N GLY A 258 -4.28 4.90 6.84
CA GLY A 258 -3.88 4.37 5.54
C GLY A 258 -3.79 2.85 5.50
N GLY A 259 -4.67 2.16 6.23
CA GLY A 259 -4.91 0.72 6.08
C GLY A 259 -6.04 0.38 5.11
N ASP A 260 -6.25 -0.91 4.84
CA ASP A 260 -7.23 -1.38 3.86
C ASP A 260 -8.67 -0.98 4.26
N PRO A 261 -9.62 -0.85 3.29
CA PRO A 261 -11.02 -0.57 3.59
C PRO A 261 -11.69 -1.65 4.44
N PHE A 262 -11.29 -2.91 4.29
CA PHE A 262 -11.89 -4.04 5.00
C PHE A 262 -10.85 -5.10 5.40
N HIS A 263 -11.01 -5.61 6.63
CA HIS A 263 -10.32 -6.76 7.18
C HIS A 263 -11.23 -7.36 8.26
N ALA A 264 -11.69 -8.60 8.04
CA ALA A 264 -12.71 -9.24 8.88
C ALA A 264 -12.24 -9.49 10.33
N GLY A 265 -10.93 -9.66 10.55
CA GLY A 265 -10.35 -9.79 11.88
C GLY A 265 -10.35 -8.51 12.71
N GLY A 266 -10.71 -7.38 12.09
CA GLY A 266 -10.75 -6.05 12.68
C GLY A 266 -9.44 -5.27 12.48
N ARG A 267 -9.27 -4.14 13.19
CA ARG A 267 -8.10 -3.26 13.04
C ARG A 267 -7.19 -3.39 14.25
N HIS A 268 -6.03 -4.03 14.06
CA HIS A 268 -5.09 -4.35 15.14
C HIS A 268 -4.27 -3.13 15.56
N TRP A 269 -4.09 -2.17 14.66
CA TRP A 269 -3.40 -0.90 14.91
C TRP A 269 -4.28 0.26 14.47
N THR A 270 -4.34 1.31 15.27
CA THR A 270 -5.13 2.51 14.97
C THR A 270 -4.28 3.59 14.30
N SER A 271 -2.96 3.54 14.49
CA SER A 271 -2.01 4.49 13.92
C SER A 271 -0.69 3.82 13.51
N LYS A 272 0.02 4.43 12.57
CA LYS A 272 1.43 4.09 12.26
C LYS A 272 2.39 4.50 13.39
N ASP A 273 1.89 5.25 14.37
CA ASP A 273 2.64 5.63 15.56
C ASP A 273 2.60 4.57 16.67
N ASP A 274 1.72 3.57 16.53
CA ASP A 274 1.63 2.46 17.47
C ASP A 274 3.00 1.76 17.55
N SER A 275 3.52 1.59 18.76
CA SER A 275 4.88 1.07 18.98
C SER A 275 5.08 -0.32 18.37
N GLU A 276 4.08 -1.20 18.50
CA GLU A 276 4.08 -2.51 17.84
C GLU A 276 4.10 -2.39 16.32
N TRP A 277 3.36 -1.43 15.73
CA TRP A 277 3.35 -1.23 14.28
C TRP A 277 4.73 -0.76 13.79
N ARG A 278 5.35 0.21 14.47
CA ARG A 278 6.71 0.69 14.15
C ARG A 278 7.77 -0.40 14.27
N MET A 279 7.65 -1.29 15.25
CA MET A 279 8.54 -2.45 15.37
C MET A 279 8.43 -3.38 14.15
N LEU A 280 7.21 -3.66 13.69
CA LEU A 280 6.99 -4.45 12.47
C LEU A 280 7.46 -3.72 11.21
N GLU A 281 7.26 -2.40 11.16
CA GLU A 281 7.76 -1.54 10.07
C GLU A 281 9.28 -1.62 9.96
N ALA A 282 10.01 -1.43 11.06
CA ALA A 282 11.46 -1.54 11.11
C ALA A 282 11.93 -2.93 10.66
N TRP A 283 11.29 -4.00 11.15
CA TRP A 283 11.61 -5.35 10.70
C TRP A 283 11.37 -5.52 9.19
N VAL A 284 10.27 -5.01 8.64
CA VAL A 284 9.99 -5.04 7.19
C VAL A 284 11.00 -4.20 6.38
N ARG A 285 11.56 -3.12 6.94
CA ARG A 285 12.68 -2.36 6.33
C ARG A 285 13.98 -3.17 6.27
N GLY A 286 14.03 -4.34 6.90
CA GLY A 286 15.24 -5.16 7.01
C GLY A 286 16.09 -4.84 8.24
N GLU A 287 15.57 -4.03 9.16
CA GLU A 287 16.24 -3.75 10.42
C GLU A 287 16.05 -4.94 11.39
N THR A 288 16.89 -4.98 12.43
CA THR A 288 16.77 -5.94 13.52
C THR A 288 16.37 -5.18 14.77
N PRO A 289 15.06 -5.07 15.09
CA PRO A 289 14.64 -4.37 16.30
C PRO A 289 15.26 -5.03 17.53
N SER A 290 15.86 -4.22 18.41
CA SER A 290 16.58 -4.70 19.59
C SER A 290 15.69 -5.29 20.68
N ARG A 291 14.37 -5.08 20.59
CA ARG A 291 13.39 -5.54 21.57
C ARG A 291 12.11 -6.03 20.91
N CYS A 292 11.59 -7.14 21.42
CA CYS A 292 10.23 -7.56 21.14
C CYS A 292 9.22 -6.78 21.99
N LEU A 293 8.22 -6.18 21.35
CA LEU A 293 7.13 -5.46 22.02
C LEU A 293 5.87 -6.33 22.22
N ILE A 294 5.93 -7.61 21.83
CA ILE A 294 4.82 -8.56 21.99
C ILE A 294 4.98 -9.29 23.33
N PRO A 295 3.99 -9.21 24.23
CA PRO A 295 4.02 -9.96 25.49
C PRO A 295 4.05 -11.48 25.25
N ASP A 296 4.69 -12.22 26.16
CA ASP A 296 4.94 -13.65 25.99
C ASP A 296 3.70 -14.54 26.21
N THR A 297 2.64 -14.07 26.88
CA THR A 297 1.42 -14.88 27.10
C THR A 297 0.13 -14.05 27.29
N ALA A 298 -1.02 -14.75 27.26
CA ALA A 298 -2.38 -14.25 27.44
C ALA A 298 -2.71 -13.67 28.83
N ALA A 299 -1.76 -13.64 29.77
CA ALA A 299 -1.96 -13.13 31.13
C ALA A 299 -1.93 -11.59 31.20
N ASP A 300 -1.18 -10.92 30.33
CA ASP A 300 -0.98 -9.46 30.41
C ASP A 300 -2.00 -8.65 29.59
N ALA A 301 -3.01 -9.31 29.00
CA ALA A 301 -4.06 -8.66 28.21
C ALA A 301 -5.30 -8.24 29.04
N ALA A 302 -5.26 -8.44 30.36
CA ALA A 302 -6.35 -8.16 31.29
C ALA A 302 -6.02 -7.05 32.32
N SER A 303 -5.11 -6.13 31.98
CA SER A 303 -4.84 -4.92 32.77
C SER A 303 -5.11 -3.67 31.93
#